data_AF-A0A3D3NYX6-F1
#
_entry.id   AF-A0A3D3NYX6-F1
#
_cell.length_a   1.000
_cell.length_b   1.000
_cell.length_c   1.000
_cell.angle_alpha   90.00
_cell.angle_beta   90.00
_cell.angle_gamma   90.00
#
_symmetry.space_group_name_H-M   'P 1'
#
loop_
_entity.id
_entity.type
_entity.pdbx_description
1 polymer ?
#
loop_
_entity_poly.entity_id
_entity_poly.type
_entity_poly.pdbx_seq_one_letter_code
_entity_poly.pdbx_strand_id
1 'polypeptide(L)'
;EQGTTNLLSIIAWGGVGKTALLAYWVRSRFTEKGWLNAKGQPDPLAYFDWTFYDQGTRGDDATHAGAASLGSFFQKALEHFGDPEPENPEKKAARLARHLQAQRSLLILDGLEPLQYPPN
;
A
#
# COMPACT_ATOMS: atom_id res chain seq x y z
N GLU A 1 8.76 -17.27 21.06
CA GLU A 1 7.66 -16.57 20.38
C GLU A 1 8.17 -16.12 19.02
N GLN A 2 7.49 -16.48 17.93
CA GLN A 2 7.84 -15.97 16.60
C GLN A 2 7.35 -14.51 16.53
N GLY A 3 8.27 -13.58 16.26
CA GLY A 3 7.95 -12.15 16.25
C GLY A 3 6.83 -11.82 15.25
N THR A 4 5.94 -10.91 15.62
CA THR A 4 4.92 -10.38 14.74
C THR A 4 5.53 -9.31 13.83
N THR A 5 5.80 -9.66 12.57
CA THR A 5 6.24 -8.67 11.58
C THR A 5 5.04 -7.82 11.15
N ASN A 6 5.02 -6.56 11.55
CA ASN A 6 3.98 -5.59 11.17
C ASN A 6 4.39 -4.70 9.99
N LEU A 7 5.69 -4.64 9.68
CA LEU A 7 6.24 -3.86 8.58
C LEU A 7 7.41 -4.63 7.95
N LEU A 8 7.41 -4.73 6.63
CA LEU A 8 8.49 -5.29 5.83
C LEU A 8 8.84 -4.29 4.72
N SER A 9 10.12 -3.98 4.56
CA SER A 9 10.62 -3.17 3.46
C SER A 9 11.53 -4.02 2.56
N ILE A 10 11.27 -3.99 1.26
CA ILE A 10 12.08 -4.67 0.24
C ILE A 10 12.83 -3.60 -0.54
N ILE A 11 14.13 -3.45 -0.26
CA ILE A 11 14.98 -2.44 -0.89
C ILE A 11 15.98 -3.17 -1.78
N ALA A 12 15.94 -2.88 -3.08
CA ALA A 12 16.86 -3.42 -4.06
C ALA A 12 16.85 -2.55 -5.33
N TRP A 13 17.87 -2.74 -6.16
CA TRP A 13 18.06 -2.01 -7.42
C TRP A 13 16.82 -2.08 -8.34
N GLY A 14 16.72 -1.10 -9.25
CA GLY A 14 15.70 -1.12 -10.28
C GLY A 14 15.80 -2.37 -11.16
N GLY A 15 14.66 -2.93 -11.59
CA GLY A 15 14.63 -4.06 -12.52
C GLY A 15 14.94 -5.44 -11.94
N VAL A 16 15.31 -5.56 -10.65
CA VAL A 16 15.64 -6.86 -10.02
C VAL A 16 14.42 -7.73 -9.70
N GLY A 17 13.21 -7.25 -9.97
CA GLY A 17 11.98 -8.01 -9.78
C GLY A 17 11.29 -7.86 -8.42
N LYS A 18 11.47 -6.75 -7.70
CA LYS A 18 10.76 -6.47 -6.42
C LYS A 18 9.24 -6.62 -6.55
N THR A 19 8.65 -5.94 -7.53
CA THR A 19 7.21 -6.01 -7.83
C THR A 19 6.78 -7.42 -8.21
N ALA A 20 7.58 -8.12 -9.03
CA ALA A 20 7.30 -9.51 -9.42
C ALA A 20 7.31 -10.47 -8.21
N LEU A 21 8.26 -10.27 -7.29
CA LEU A 21 8.34 -11.02 -6.03
C LEU A 21 7.11 -10.77 -5.15
N LEU A 22 6.70 -9.51 -4.98
CA LEU A 22 5.51 -9.15 -4.21
C LEU A 22 4.23 -9.75 -4.83
N ALA A 23 4.06 -9.62 -6.14
CA ALA A 23 2.92 -10.18 -6.86
C ALA A 23 2.85 -11.71 -6.73
N TYR A 24 3.99 -12.40 -6.87
CA TYR A 24 4.08 -13.84 -6.67
C TYR A 24 3.72 -14.24 -5.23
N TRP A 25 4.21 -13.50 -4.24
CA TRP A 25 3.91 -13.75 -2.84
C TRP A 25 2.42 -13.56 -2.54
N VAL A 26 1.80 -12.45 -2.98
CA VAL A 26 0.35 -12.23 -2.80
C VAL A 26 -0.46 -13.35 -3.42
N ARG A 27 -0.11 -13.71 -4.68
CA ARG A 27 -0.79 -14.78 -5.40
C ARG A 27 -0.72 -16.11 -4.64
N SER A 28 0.48 -16.54 -4.30
CA SER A 28 0.71 -17.85 -3.66
C SER A 28 0.19 -17.90 -2.20
N ARG A 29 0.22 -16.77 -1.49
CA ARG A 29 -0.17 -16.72 -0.08
C ARG A 29 -1.66 -16.50 0.13
N PHE A 30 -2.32 -15.76 -0.76
CA PHE A 30 -3.70 -15.31 -0.59
C PHE A 30 -4.59 -15.70 -1.76
N THR A 31 -4.28 -15.26 -2.98
CA THR A 31 -5.17 -15.44 -4.14
C THR A 31 -5.47 -16.91 -4.43
N GLU A 32 -4.45 -17.76 -4.47
CA GLU A 32 -4.61 -19.20 -4.73
C GLU A 32 -5.31 -19.95 -3.58
N LYS A 33 -5.37 -19.33 -2.40
CA LYS A 33 -6.07 -19.84 -1.22
C LYS A 33 -7.44 -19.20 -1.04
N GLY A 34 -7.90 -18.41 -2.00
CA GLY A 34 -9.19 -17.71 -1.95
C GLY A 34 -9.29 -16.67 -0.85
N TRP A 35 -8.17 -16.10 -0.38
CA TRP A 35 -8.12 -15.16 0.75
C TRP A 35 -8.60 -15.74 2.09
N LEU A 36 -8.51 -17.06 2.26
CA LEU A 36 -8.93 -17.75 3.48
C LEU A 36 -7.74 -18.36 4.23
N ASN A 37 -7.83 -18.39 5.55
CA ASN A 37 -6.95 -19.18 6.41
C ASN A 37 -7.38 -20.66 6.46
N ALA A 38 -6.62 -21.48 7.18
CA ALA A 38 -6.91 -22.93 7.33
C ALA A 38 -8.26 -23.25 8.02
N LYS A 39 -8.89 -22.26 8.68
CA LYS A 39 -10.21 -22.37 9.30
C LYS A 39 -11.34 -21.87 8.37
N GLY A 40 -11.02 -21.49 7.13
CA GLY A 40 -11.99 -20.94 6.18
C GLY A 40 -12.43 -19.50 6.49
N GLN A 41 -11.67 -18.75 7.29
CA GLN A 41 -11.97 -17.35 7.62
C GLN A 41 -11.09 -16.41 6.79
N PRO A 42 -11.54 -15.18 6.47
CA PRO A 42 -10.73 -14.21 5.74
C PRO A 42 -9.37 -13.96 6.38
N ASP A 43 -8.30 -14.00 5.58
CA ASP A 43 -6.93 -13.69 5.99
C ASP A 43 -6.13 -13.10 4.83
N PRO A 44 -5.79 -11.79 4.85
CA PRO A 44 -6.19 -10.78 5.85
C PRO A 44 -7.71 -10.48 5.82
N LEU A 45 -8.20 -9.77 6.83
CA LEU A 45 -9.57 -9.25 6.86
C LEU A 45 -9.78 -8.11 5.85
N ALA A 46 -8.72 -7.37 5.52
CA ALA A 46 -8.71 -6.32 4.51
C ALA A 46 -7.36 -6.27 3.77
N TYR A 47 -7.39 -6.00 2.47
CA TYR A 47 -6.22 -5.95 1.60
C TYR A 47 -6.32 -4.76 0.64
N PHE A 48 -5.27 -3.94 0.62
CA PHE A 48 -5.12 -2.84 -0.32
C PHE A 48 -3.69 -2.78 -0.84
N ASP A 49 -3.51 -2.66 -2.14
CA ASP A 49 -2.23 -2.37 -2.77
C ASP A 49 -2.29 -1.07 -3.59
N TRP A 50 -1.14 -0.40 -3.67
CA TRP A 50 -0.99 0.80 -4.47
C TRP A 50 0.42 0.88 -5.04
N THR A 51 0.50 1.24 -6.33
CA THR A 51 1.77 1.54 -6.97
C THR A 51 1.89 3.04 -7.22
N PHE A 52 3.02 3.61 -6.80
CA PHE A 52 3.43 4.97 -7.14
C PHE A 52 4.24 5.01 -8.44
N TYR A 53 4.46 3.86 -9.09
CA TYR A 53 5.27 3.73 -10.31
C TYR A 53 4.54 4.20 -11.60
N ASP A 54 3.21 4.31 -11.60
CA ASP A 54 2.42 4.57 -12.81
C ASP A 54 1.39 5.71 -12.68
N GLN A 55 1.86 6.93 -12.44
CA GLN A 55 1.10 8.14 -12.82
C GLN A 55 1.85 8.83 -13.96
N GLY A 56 1.43 8.48 -15.18
CA GLY A 56 2.13 8.76 -16.42
C GLY A 56 2.42 10.23 -16.73
N THR A 57 3.30 10.34 -17.73
CA THR A 57 3.94 11.51 -18.35
C THR A 57 5.09 12.16 -17.57
N ARG A 58 6.30 11.80 -18.01
CA ARG A 58 7.49 12.65 -18.06
C ARG A 58 7.10 14.07 -18.53
N GLY A 59 6.82 14.94 -17.60
CA GLY A 59 7.07 16.38 -17.69
C GLY A 59 7.94 16.71 -16.50
N ASP A 60 8.75 17.75 -16.60
CA ASP A 60 9.81 18.11 -15.64
C ASP A 60 9.31 18.51 -14.22
N ASP A 61 8.08 18.12 -13.85
CA ASP A 61 7.34 18.39 -12.62
C ASP A 61 7.12 17.11 -11.78
N ALA A 62 8.20 16.35 -11.54
CA ALA A 62 8.16 15.17 -10.66
C ALA A 62 7.60 15.46 -9.24
N THR A 63 7.63 16.74 -8.83
CA THR A 63 7.11 17.24 -7.56
C THR A 63 5.58 17.29 -7.50
N HIS A 64 4.89 17.62 -8.60
CA HIS A 64 3.42 17.69 -8.65
C HIS A 64 2.78 16.31 -8.83
N ALA A 65 3.40 15.42 -9.62
CA ALA A 65 2.91 14.06 -9.82
C ALA A 65 2.96 13.23 -8.52
N GLY A 66 4.00 13.40 -7.70
CA GLY A 66 4.14 12.74 -6.40
C GLY A 66 3.06 13.17 -5.39
N ALA A 67 2.77 14.47 -5.30
CA ALA A 67 1.75 15.01 -4.39
C ALA A 67 0.32 14.63 -4.80
N ALA A 68 0.01 14.67 -6.10
CA ALA A 68 -1.29 14.23 -6.64
C ALA A 68 -1.51 12.71 -6.41
N SER A 69 -0.45 11.92 -6.59
CA SER A 69 -0.48 10.48 -6.34
C SER A 69 -0.66 10.14 -4.85
N LEU A 70 -0.02 10.89 -3.95
CA LEU A 70 -0.22 10.77 -2.49
C LEU A 70 -1.65 11.11 -2.05
N GLY A 71 -2.21 12.20 -2.57
CA GLY A 71 -3.60 12.59 -2.28
C GLY A 71 -4.59 11.51 -2.68
N SER A 72 -4.43 10.99 -3.90
CA SER A 72 -5.25 9.92 -4.49
C SER A 72 -5.10 8.61 -3.70
N PHE A 73 -3.87 8.24 -3.34
CA PHE A 73 -3.59 7.09 -2.51
C PHE A 73 -4.35 7.16 -1.19
N PHE A 74 -4.19 8.24 -0.42
CA PHE A 74 -4.83 8.34 0.90
C PHE A 74 -6.34 8.30 0.79
N GLN A 75 -6.93 9.03 -0.17
CA GLN A 75 -8.37 9.02 -0.37
C GLN A 75 -8.87 7.60 -0.67
N LYS A 76 -8.26 6.92 -1.64
CA LYS A 76 -8.68 5.57 -2.06
C LYS A 76 -8.46 4.53 -0.97
N ALA A 77 -7.36 4.61 -0.24
CA ALA A 77 -7.11 3.72 0.89
C ALA A 77 -8.14 3.96 2.01
N LEU A 78 -8.40 5.20 2.38
CA LEU A 78 -9.39 5.54 3.41
C LEU A 78 -10.81 5.10 3.01
N GLU A 79 -11.21 5.31 1.75
CA GLU A 79 -12.46 4.77 1.19
C GLU A 79 -12.51 3.24 1.33
N HIS A 80 -11.45 2.54 0.93
CA HIS A 80 -11.37 1.08 0.98
C HIS A 80 -11.50 0.53 2.40
N PHE A 81 -10.84 1.16 3.37
CA PHE A 81 -10.86 0.74 4.77
C PHE A 81 -12.09 1.24 5.55
N GLY A 82 -13.02 1.94 4.89
CA GLY A 82 -14.30 2.36 5.48
C GLY A 82 -14.21 3.58 6.39
N ASP A 83 -13.26 4.48 6.13
CA ASP A 83 -13.22 5.77 6.81
C ASP A 83 -14.48 6.59 6.48
N PRO A 84 -15.12 7.27 7.47
CA PRO A 84 -16.34 8.02 7.23
C PRO A 84 -16.13 9.33 6.45
N GLU A 85 -14.91 9.87 6.42
CA GLU A 85 -14.59 11.17 5.82
C GLU A 85 -13.35 11.11 4.92
N PRO A 86 -13.26 10.20 3.92
CA PRO A 86 -12.03 9.94 3.18
C PRO A 86 -11.45 11.17 2.45
N GLU A 87 -12.32 12.11 2.06
CA GLU A 87 -11.97 13.37 1.43
C GLU A 87 -11.31 14.37 2.38
N ASN A 88 -11.56 14.26 3.69
CA ASN A 88 -11.04 15.21 4.68
C ASN A 88 -9.49 15.18 4.67
N PRO A 89 -8.82 16.32 4.37
CA PRO A 89 -7.37 16.39 4.24
C PRO A 89 -6.64 16.22 5.58
N GLU A 90 -7.33 16.38 6.71
CA GLU A 90 -6.70 16.34 8.01
C GLU A 90 -6.29 14.93 8.43
N LYS A 91 -5.03 14.81 8.85
CA LYS A 91 -4.47 13.62 9.53
C LYS A 91 -4.71 12.31 8.77
N LYS A 92 -4.78 12.34 7.44
CA LYS A 92 -5.03 11.18 6.55
C LYS A 92 -4.19 9.95 6.91
N ALA A 93 -2.88 10.13 7.11
CA ALA A 93 -1.97 9.05 7.50
C ALA A 93 -2.32 8.42 8.87
N ALA A 94 -2.62 9.24 9.88
CA ALA A 94 -2.97 8.75 11.21
C ALA A 94 -4.34 8.06 11.21
N ARG A 95 -5.30 8.54 10.40
CA ARG A 95 -6.60 7.88 10.21
C ARG A 95 -6.44 6.54 9.53
N LEU A 96 -5.70 6.47 8.43
CA LEU A 96 -5.41 5.20 7.74
C LEU A 96 -4.72 4.20 8.68
N ALA A 97 -3.74 4.65 9.47
CA ALA A 97 -3.06 3.80 10.45
C ALA A 97 -4.02 3.20 11.49
N ARG A 98 -5.01 3.97 11.97
CA ARG A 98 -6.03 3.45 12.90
C ARG A 98 -6.86 2.34 12.27
N HIS A 99 -7.29 2.49 11.03
CA HIS A 99 -8.04 1.45 10.33
C HIS A 99 -7.20 0.19 10.09
N LEU A 100 -5.94 0.35 9.69
CA LEU A 100 -5.01 -0.77 9.51
C LEU A 100 -4.78 -1.55 10.82
N GLN A 101 -4.78 -0.87 11.96
CA GLN A 101 -4.55 -1.46 13.29
C GLN A 101 -5.82 -2.05 13.92
N ALA A 102 -7.01 -1.60 13.51
CA ALA A 102 -8.28 -2.07 14.06
C ALA A 102 -8.59 -3.54 13.70
N GLN A 103 -7.97 -4.05 12.65
CA GLN A 103 -8.16 -5.42 12.18
C GLN A 103 -6.90 -5.94 11.49
N ARG A 104 -6.85 -7.26 11.23
CA ARG A 104 -5.73 -7.87 10.51
C ARG A 104 -5.74 -7.45 9.04
N SER A 105 -5.05 -6.35 8.74
CA SER A 105 -4.98 -5.73 7.42
C SER A 105 -3.63 -5.99 6.74
N LEU A 106 -3.62 -6.01 5.40
CA LEU A 106 -2.40 -5.97 4.59
C LEU A 106 -2.44 -4.75 3.67
N LEU A 107 -1.44 -3.88 3.81
CA LEU A 107 -1.22 -2.75 2.91
C LEU A 107 0.11 -2.97 2.18
N ILE A 108 0.09 -2.95 0.84
CA ILE A 108 1.30 -3.01 0.01
C ILE A 108 1.47 -1.68 -0.71
N LEU A 109 2.64 -1.08 -0.54
CA LEU A 109 3.04 0.14 -1.24
C LEU A 109 4.24 -0.19 -2.12
N ASP A 110 4.07 -0.06 -3.44
CA ASP A 110 5.14 -0.27 -4.42
C ASP A 110 5.55 1.06 -5.08
N GLY A 111 6.79 1.16 -5.53
CA GLY A 111 7.28 2.33 -6.26
C GLY A 111 7.47 3.59 -5.41
N LEU A 112 7.78 3.47 -4.12
CA LEU A 112 7.91 4.61 -3.19
C LEU A 112 9.11 5.55 -3.49
N GLU A 113 9.99 5.21 -4.43
CA GLU A 113 11.22 5.95 -4.73
C GLU A 113 11.01 7.47 -4.97
N PRO A 114 9.99 7.93 -5.72
CA PRO A 114 9.75 9.35 -5.94
C PRO A 114 9.38 10.12 -4.66
N LEU A 115 8.86 9.44 -3.63
CA LEU A 115 8.46 10.07 -2.37
C LEU A 115 9.63 10.27 -1.40
N GLN A 116 10.78 9.64 -1.67
CA GLN A 116 11.96 9.70 -0.81
C GLN A 116 12.76 10.99 -0.99
N TYR A 117 12.56 11.70 -2.10
CA TYR A 117 13.25 12.94 -2.43
C TYR A 117 12.26 14.11 -2.31
N PRO A 118 12.28 14.89 -1.21
CA PRO A 118 11.45 16.08 -1.12
C PRO A 118 11.81 17.06 -2.25
N PRO A 119 10.87 17.90 -2.72
CA PRO A 119 11.18 19.03 -3.59
C PRO A 119 12.31 19.86 -2.96
N ASN A 120 13.32 20.22 -3.76
CA ASN A 120 14.31 21.22 -3.36
C ASN A 120 13.65 22.59 -3.19
#